data_AF-A0A660MHJ0-F1
#
_entry.id   AF-A0A660MHJ0-F1
#
_cell.length_a   1.000
_cell.length_b   1.000
_cell.length_c   1.000
_cell.angle_alpha   90.00
_cell.angle_beta   90.00
_cell.angle_gamma   90.00
#
_symmetry.space_group_name_H-M   'P 1'
#
loop_
_entity.id
_entity.type
_entity.pdbx_description
1 polymer ?
#
loop_
_entity_poly.entity_id
_entity_poly.type
_entity_poly.pdbx_seq_one_letter_code
_entity_poly.pdbx_strand_id
1 'polypeptide(L)'
;MTASATSLHPIEILRQRYAGKIDRLTEIFSDPAFVKLAALKDEERPQVEIANFFDEIDTVLLNADLGKYERAFLHRISSLTCFKIRVYDKNRPQRLWNPLDEDFRAFASRVGRLSCQGSQLPYPPSETIISWLGFL
;
A
#
# COMPACT_ATOMS: atom_id res chain seq x y z
N MET A 1 -40.13 -6.08 19.53
CA MET A 1 -39.54 -5.07 18.61
C MET A 1 -38.20 -5.61 18.15
N THR A 2 -38.16 -6.22 16.97
CA THR A 2 -36.93 -6.74 16.37
C THR A 2 -36.12 -5.55 15.87
N ALA A 3 -34.93 -5.34 16.44
CA ALA A 3 -33.96 -4.41 15.91
C ALA A 3 -33.71 -4.77 14.45
N SER A 4 -34.10 -3.89 13.52
CA SER A 4 -33.72 -4.02 12.13
C SER A 4 -32.19 -3.97 12.10
N ALA A 5 -31.55 -5.10 11.79
CA ALA A 5 -30.12 -5.13 11.54
C ALA A 5 -29.90 -4.33 10.26
N THR A 6 -29.63 -3.03 10.40
CA THR A 6 -29.21 -2.19 9.29
C THR A 6 -27.92 -2.80 8.76
N SER A 7 -28.00 -3.52 7.64
CA SER A 7 -26.82 -4.01 6.96
C SER A 7 -26.04 -2.78 6.51
N LEU A 8 -24.94 -2.48 7.22
CA LEU A 8 -24.03 -1.40 6.85
C LEU A 8 -23.64 -1.57 5.39
N HIS A 9 -23.56 -0.46 4.67
CA HIS A 9 -23.15 -0.49 3.28
C HIS A 9 -21.71 -1.02 3.18
N PRO A 10 -21.33 -1.84 2.17
CA PRO A 10 -19.98 -2.40 2.07
C PRO A 10 -18.86 -1.36 2.18
N ILE A 11 -19.07 -0.14 1.64
CA ILE A 11 -18.13 0.98 1.78
C ILE A 11 -17.92 1.39 3.24
N GLU A 12 -18.98 1.48 4.03
CA GLU A 12 -18.90 1.88 5.45
C GLU A 12 -18.10 0.86 6.25
N ILE A 13 -18.35 -0.43 5.98
CA ILE A 13 -17.60 -1.54 6.58
C ILE A 13 -16.12 -1.46 6.21
N LEU A 14 -15.80 -1.19 4.93
CA LEU A 14 -14.42 -1.00 4.48
C LEU A 14 -13.73 0.18 5.15
N ARG A 15 -14.39 1.35 5.21
CA ARG A 15 -13.84 2.55 5.85
C ARG A 15 -13.48 2.28 7.30
N GLN A 16 -14.36 1.61 8.05
CA GLN A 16 -14.09 1.23 9.44
C GLN A 16 -12.95 0.21 9.55
N ARG A 17 -12.96 -0.83 8.72
CA ARG A 17 -11.97 -1.92 8.79
C ARG A 17 -10.56 -1.45 8.41
N TYR A 18 -10.46 -0.51 7.48
CA TYR A 18 -9.18 -0.04 6.94
C TYR A 18 -8.76 1.34 7.44
N ALA A 19 -9.51 2.01 8.32
CA ALA A 19 -9.17 3.36 8.82
C ALA A 19 -7.69 3.48 9.25
N GLY A 20 -7.24 2.66 10.20
CA GLY A 20 -5.85 2.69 10.66
C GLY A 20 -4.81 2.30 9.59
N LYS A 21 -5.22 1.50 8.59
CA LYS A 21 -4.37 1.15 7.45
C LYS A 21 -4.24 2.31 6.47
N ILE A 22 -5.31 3.07 6.25
CA ILE A 22 -5.33 4.29 5.43
C ILE A 22 -4.49 5.38 6.10
N ASP A 23 -4.62 5.54 7.42
CA ASP A 23 -3.78 6.45 8.20
C ASP A 23 -2.30 6.09 8.05
N ARG A 24 -1.95 4.81 8.20
CA ARG A 24 -0.58 4.31 7.99
C ARG A 24 -0.06 4.58 6.57
N LEU A 25 -0.87 4.39 5.53
CA LEU A 25 -0.48 4.75 4.16
C LEU A 25 -0.17 6.25 4.07
N THR A 26 -0.92 7.09 4.76
CA THR A 26 -0.69 8.54 4.79
C THR A 26 0.63 8.88 5.47
N GLU A 27 0.93 8.23 6.58
CA GLU A 27 2.18 8.40 7.30
C GLU A 27 3.38 8.01 6.45
N ILE A 28 3.31 6.88 5.74
CA ILE A 28 4.38 6.41 4.84
C ILE A 28 4.69 7.45 3.76
N PHE A 29 3.66 7.96 3.09
CA PHE A 29 3.83 8.94 2.01
C PHE A 29 4.18 10.36 2.52
N SER A 30 4.01 10.60 3.82
CA SER A 30 4.46 11.83 4.49
C SER A 30 5.88 11.69 5.06
N ASP A 31 6.46 10.49 5.12
CA ASP A 31 7.81 10.26 5.64
C ASP A 31 8.86 10.78 4.62
N PRO A 32 9.67 11.79 4.96
CA PRO A 32 10.67 12.34 4.05
C PRO A 32 11.70 11.30 3.58
N ALA A 33 12.02 10.30 4.41
CA ALA A 33 12.92 9.23 4.03
C ALA A 33 12.29 8.33 2.97
N PHE A 34 10.98 8.05 3.07
CA PHE A 34 10.24 7.30 2.06
C PHE A 34 10.15 8.08 0.75
N VAL A 35 9.73 9.36 0.80
CA VAL A 35 9.59 10.22 -0.39
C VAL A 35 10.91 10.30 -1.17
N LYS A 36 12.02 10.56 -0.46
CA LYS A 36 13.36 10.60 -1.06
C LYS A 36 13.75 9.25 -1.65
N LEU A 37 13.44 8.18 -0.94
CA LEU A 37 13.80 6.82 -1.33
C LEU A 37 13.03 6.36 -2.57
N ALA A 38 11.72 6.49 -2.57
CA ALA A 38 10.87 6.06 -3.67
C ALA A 38 11.02 6.96 -4.90
N ALA A 39 11.80 8.05 -4.79
CA ALA A 39 11.92 9.10 -5.79
C ALA A 39 10.54 9.45 -6.32
N LEU A 40 9.57 9.57 -5.40
CA LEU A 40 8.17 9.80 -5.75
C LEU A 40 8.15 11.01 -6.67
N LYS A 41 7.59 10.82 -7.86
CA LYS A 41 7.11 11.99 -8.61
C LYS A 41 6.06 12.63 -7.71
N ASP A 42 6.03 13.96 -7.64
CA ASP A 42 5.18 14.78 -6.74
C ASP A 42 3.65 14.51 -6.81
N GLU A 43 3.23 13.48 -7.54
CA GLU A 43 1.87 13.17 -7.97
C GLU A 43 1.19 12.07 -7.14
N GLU A 44 1.92 11.18 -6.47
CA GLU A 44 1.28 10.05 -5.77
C GLU A 44 0.68 10.49 -4.44
N ARG A 45 -0.66 10.55 -4.39
CA ARG A 45 -1.44 11.01 -3.23
C ARG A 45 -2.40 9.90 -2.80
N PRO A 46 -1.98 8.96 -1.93
CA PRO A 46 -2.77 7.77 -1.59
C PRO A 46 -4.15 8.13 -1.03
N GLN A 47 -4.25 9.23 -0.27
CA GLN A 47 -5.51 9.72 0.27
C GLN A 47 -6.52 10.13 -0.81
N VAL A 48 -6.05 10.79 -1.88
CA VAL A 48 -6.91 11.16 -3.02
C VAL A 48 -7.34 9.91 -3.78
N GLU A 49 -6.42 8.98 -4.02
CA GLU A 49 -6.74 7.74 -4.74
C GLU A 49 -7.74 6.84 -3.99
N ILE A 50 -7.64 6.80 -2.66
CA ILE A 50 -8.54 6.06 -1.78
C ILE A 50 -9.91 6.74 -1.67
N ALA A 51 -9.94 8.08 -1.56
CA ALA A 51 -11.19 8.82 -1.58
C ALA A 51 -11.95 8.60 -2.89
N ASN A 52 -11.28 8.78 -4.03
CA ASN A 52 -11.86 8.55 -5.36
C ASN A 52 -12.37 7.11 -5.51
N PHE A 53 -11.64 6.13 -4.98
CA PHE A 53 -12.13 4.74 -4.96
C PHE A 53 -13.47 4.64 -4.26
N PHE A 54 -13.61 5.18 -3.04
CA PHE A 54 -14.87 5.09 -2.31
C PHE A 54 -16.01 5.87 -2.97
N ASP A 55 -15.70 6.96 -3.68
CA ASP A 55 -16.72 7.77 -4.36
C ASP A 55 -17.21 7.09 -5.66
N GLU A 56 -16.34 6.33 -6.34
CA GLU A 56 -16.64 5.75 -7.66
C GLU A 56 -17.06 4.27 -7.62
N ILE A 57 -16.65 3.51 -6.59
CA ILE A 57 -16.74 2.04 -6.62
C ILE A 57 -18.16 1.49 -6.73
N ASP A 58 -19.16 2.19 -6.20
CA ASP A 58 -20.58 1.79 -6.31
C ASP A 58 -21.10 1.82 -7.74
N THR A 59 -20.55 2.70 -8.57
CA THR A 59 -20.91 2.79 -10.00
C THR A 59 -20.32 1.64 -10.81
N VAL A 60 -19.21 1.05 -10.31
CA VAL A 60 -18.47 -0.03 -10.97
C VAL A 60 -18.95 -1.41 -10.51
N LEU A 61 -19.29 -1.56 -9.22
CA LEU A 61 -19.62 -2.84 -8.59
C LEU A 61 -21.11 -2.93 -8.22
N LEU A 62 -21.98 -2.84 -9.22
CA LEU A 62 -23.43 -2.98 -9.04
C LEU A 62 -23.79 -4.35 -8.42
N ASN A 63 -24.56 -4.34 -7.32
CA ASN A 63 -25.02 -5.53 -6.58
C ASN A 63 -23.88 -6.45 -6.10
N ALA A 64 -22.71 -5.90 -5.82
CA ALA A 64 -21.58 -6.67 -5.33
C ALA A 64 -21.66 -6.93 -3.82
N ASP A 65 -21.16 -8.10 -3.40
CA ASP A 65 -20.95 -8.41 -1.99
C ASP A 65 -19.71 -7.68 -1.42
N LEU A 66 -19.61 -7.64 -0.09
CA LEU A 66 -18.45 -7.06 0.60
C LEU A 66 -17.11 -7.63 0.12
N GLY A 67 -17.04 -8.91 -0.22
CA GLY A 67 -15.80 -9.55 -0.68
C GLY A 67 -15.29 -9.03 -2.02
N LYS A 68 -16.18 -8.60 -2.92
CA LYS A 68 -15.80 -7.91 -4.16
C LYS A 68 -15.29 -6.49 -3.88
N TYR A 69 -15.94 -5.74 -3.00
CA TYR A 69 -15.47 -4.43 -2.56
C TYR A 69 -14.07 -4.52 -1.92
N GLU A 70 -13.85 -5.50 -1.03
CA GLU A 70 -12.56 -5.75 -0.40
C GLU A 70 -11.46 -6.05 -1.43
N ARG A 71 -11.74 -6.93 -2.39
CA ARG A 71 -10.77 -7.25 -3.44
C ARG A 71 -10.44 -6.04 -4.31
N ALA A 72 -11.45 -5.26 -4.69
CA ALA A 72 -11.23 -4.05 -5.48
C ALA A 72 -10.43 -2.99 -4.70
N PHE A 73 -10.71 -2.81 -3.41
CA PHE A 73 -9.97 -1.90 -2.54
C PHE A 73 -8.50 -2.34 -2.40
N LEU A 74 -8.27 -3.61 -2.07
CA LEU A 74 -6.92 -4.16 -1.95
C LEU A 74 -6.14 -4.06 -3.27
N HIS A 75 -6.79 -4.35 -4.39
CA HIS A 75 -6.19 -4.18 -5.72
C HIS A 75 -5.79 -2.72 -5.95
N ARG A 76 -6.68 -1.77 -5.64
CA ARG A 76 -6.43 -0.33 -5.80
C ARG A 76 -5.24 0.14 -4.97
N ILE A 77 -5.18 -0.20 -3.69
CA ILE A 77 -4.06 0.25 -2.84
C ILE A 77 -2.76 -0.49 -3.18
N SER A 78 -2.82 -1.72 -3.68
CA SER A 78 -1.61 -2.48 -4.07
C SER A 78 -0.87 -1.88 -5.27
N SER A 79 -1.50 -0.99 -6.04
CA SER A 79 -0.81 -0.26 -7.11
C SER A 79 0.08 0.88 -6.61
N LEU A 80 -0.03 1.24 -5.33
CA LEU A 80 0.80 2.29 -4.72
C LEU A 80 2.27 1.88 -4.68
N THR A 81 3.18 2.84 -4.80
CA THR A 81 4.64 2.61 -4.85
C THR A 81 5.15 1.89 -3.61
N CYS A 82 4.54 2.12 -2.44
CA CYS A 82 4.94 1.43 -1.20
C CYS A 82 4.82 -0.11 -1.29
N PHE A 83 3.85 -0.63 -2.03
CA PHE A 83 3.66 -2.09 -2.22
C PHE A 83 4.58 -2.68 -3.30
N LYS A 84 5.24 -1.84 -4.09
CA LYS A 84 6.21 -2.28 -5.12
C LYS A 84 7.63 -2.39 -4.55
N ILE A 85 7.83 -2.00 -3.29
CA ILE A 85 9.11 -2.06 -2.62
C ILE A 85 9.45 -3.49 -2.23
N ARG A 86 10.64 -3.93 -2.66
CA ARG A 86 11.17 -5.27 -2.36
C ARG A 86 12.58 -5.17 -1.80
N VAL A 87 12.88 -6.01 -0.80
CA VAL A 87 14.22 -6.13 -0.22
C VAL A 87 14.91 -7.35 -0.76
N TYR A 88 16.10 -7.14 -1.32
CA TYR A 88 16.99 -8.21 -1.75
C TYR A 88 18.23 -8.22 -0.87
N ASP A 89 18.41 -9.34 -0.16
CA ASP A 89 19.63 -9.67 0.56
C ASP A 89 20.35 -10.78 -0.19
N LYS A 90 21.66 -10.64 -0.43
CA LYS A 90 22.45 -11.72 -1.04
C LYS A 90 22.52 -12.96 -0.16
N ASN A 91 22.34 -12.79 1.16
CA ASN A 91 22.53 -13.82 2.16
C ASN A 91 21.22 -14.28 2.83
N ARG A 92 20.06 -13.72 2.43
CA ARG A 92 18.76 -14.08 3.01
C ARG A 92 17.68 -14.16 1.92
N PRO A 93 16.61 -14.96 2.14
CA PRO A 93 15.48 -14.97 1.23
C PRO A 93 14.90 -13.56 1.07
N GLN A 94 14.44 -13.26 -0.15
CA GLN A 94 13.72 -12.04 -0.47
C GLN A 94 12.64 -11.78 0.56
N ARG A 95 12.63 -10.58 1.14
CA ARG A 95 11.60 -10.17 2.09
C ARG A 95 10.72 -9.11 1.44
N LEU A 96 9.42 -9.38 1.45
CA LEU A 96 8.40 -8.40 1.09
C LEU A 96 8.11 -7.55 2.32
N TRP A 97 8.25 -6.24 2.20
CA TRP A 97 7.67 -5.33 3.17
C TRP A 97 6.18 -5.24 2.89
N ASN A 98 5.35 -5.38 3.92
CA ASN A 98 3.92 -5.11 3.81
C ASN A 98 3.61 -3.76 4.47
N PRO A 99 3.32 -2.70 3.67
CA PRO A 99 2.93 -1.38 4.17
C PRO A 99 1.72 -1.38 5.12
N LEU A 100 0.89 -2.42 5.08
CA LEU A 100 -0.28 -2.52 5.97
C LEU A 100 0.07 -3.08 7.34
N ASP A 101 1.14 -3.87 7.46
CA ASP A 101 1.48 -4.60 8.69
C ASP A 101 2.66 -3.95 9.44
N GLU A 102 3.55 -3.23 8.74
CA GLU A 102 4.79 -2.67 9.30
C GLU A 102 5.02 -1.23 8.85
N ASP A 103 5.35 -0.34 9.78
CA ASP A 103 5.68 1.06 9.49
C ASP A 103 7.01 1.17 8.73
N PHE A 104 7.11 2.14 7.81
CA PHE A 104 8.31 2.29 6.97
C PHE A 104 9.58 2.53 7.80
N ARG A 105 9.50 3.31 8.89
CA ARG A 105 10.66 3.58 9.75
C ARG A 105 11.19 2.33 10.45
N ALA A 106 10.30 1.47 10.96
CA ALA A 106 10.68 0.21 11.59
C ALA A 106 11.35 -0.71 10.56
N PHE A 107 10.75 -0.82 9.37
CA PHE A 107 11.31 -1.55 8.25
C PHE A 107 12.71 -1.01 7.85
N ALA A 108 12.82 0.30 7.65
CA ALA A 108 14.05 1.00 7.28
C ALA A 108 15.20 0.73 8.27
N SER A 109 14.91 0.81 9.57
CA SER A 109 15.89 0.56 10.63
C SER A 109 16.47 -0.86 10.59
N ARG A 110 15.65 -1.84 10.19
CA ARG A 110 16.04 -3.25 10.12
C ARG A 110 16.89 -3.58 8.88
N VAL A 111 16.69 -2.85 7.79
CA VAL A 111 17.45 -3.05 6.53
C VAL A 111 18.81 -2.33 6.56
N GLY A 112 18.97 -1.29 7.38
CA GLY A 112 20.24 -0.63 7.68
C GLY A 112 20.74 0.31 6.56
N ARG A 113 20.89 -0.17 5.33
CA ARG A 113 21.25 0.66 4.17
C ARG A 113 20.22 0.51 3.05
N LEU A 114 19.43 1.55 2.87
CA LEU A 114 18.43 1.62 1.81
C LEU A 114 19.07 2.24 0.57
N SER A 115 19.07 1.49 -0.54
CA SER A 115 19.48 1.99 -1.84
C SER A 115 18.44 1.57 -2.87
N CYS A 116 17.83 2.54 -3.56
CA CYS A 116 16.88 2.25 -4.62
C CYS A 116 17.59 1.92 -5.93
N GLN A 117 17.23 0.80 -6.52
CA GLN A 117 17.51 0.50 -7.92
C GLN A 117 16.17 0.29 -8.63
N GLY A 118 15.88 1.14 -9.61
CA GLY A 118 14.75 0.91 -10.51
C GLY A 118 15.10 -0.22 -11.47
N SER A 119 14.34 -1.31 -11.45
CA SER A 119 14.49 -2.36 -12.45
C SER A 119 13.85 -1.90 -13.78
N GLN A 120 14.64 -1.84 -14.86
CA GLN A 120 14.16 -1.58 -16.23
C GLN A 120 13.77 -2.86 -16.98
N LEU A 121 13.55 -3.98 -16.29
CA LEU A 121 13.13 -5.21 -16.97
C LEU A 121 11.68 -5.11 -17.45
N PRO A 122 11.35 -5.64 -18.65
CA PRO A 122 10.01 -5.57 -19.18
C PRO A 122 9.13 -6.59 -18.45
N TYR A 123 8.33 -6.07 -17.52
CA TYR A 123 7.14 -6.69 -16.92
C TYR A 123 7.33 -7.77 -15.81
N PRO A 124 6.48 -7.73 -14.76
CA PRO A 124 5.48 -6.71 -14.40
C PRO A 124 6.09 -5.54 -13.58
N PRO A 125 5.36 -4.43 -13.36
CA PRO A 125 5.85 -3.06 -13.51
C PRO A 125 6.78 -2.58 -12.39
N SER A 126 7.85 -1.88 -12.79
CA SER A 126 8.62 -0.92 -11.99
C SER A 126 8.77 -1.29 -10.51
N GLU A 127 9.49 -2.37 -10.25
CA GLU A 127 9.93 -2.70 -8.91
C GLU A 127 10.93 -1.64 -8.44
N THR A 128 10.56 -0.89 -7.40
CA THR A 128 11.49 -0.08 -6.61
C THR A 128 12.22 -1.04 -5.68
N ILE A 129 13.39 -1.51 -6.10
CA ILE A 129 14.20 -2.43 -5.28
C ILE A 129 14.90 -1.60 -4.22
N ILE A 130 14.59 -1.84 -2.94
CA ILE A 130 15.38 -1.31 -1.83
C ILE A 130 16.21 -2.43 -1.21
N SER A 131 17.44 -2.61 -1.71
CA SER A 131 18.67 -2.72 -0.91
C SER A 131 19.78 -3.44 -1.66
N TRP A 132 20.98 -2.87 -1.56
CA TRP A 132 22.24 -3.59 -1.53
C TRP A 132 22.56 -3.92 -0.06
N LEU A 133 22.58 -5.20 0.30
CA LEU A 133 23.14 -5.66 1.57
C LEU A 133 24.63 -5.98 1.37
N GLY A 134 25.45 -5.01 1.75
CA GLY A 134 26.89 -5.15 1.86
C GLY A 134 27.35 -4.38 3.07
N PHE A 135 27.47 -5.07 4.20
CA PHE A 135 28.50 -4.74 5.17
C PHE A 135 29.57 -5.82 5.06
N LEU A 136 30.76 -5.34 4.71
CA LEU A 136 32.12 -5.90 4.85
C LEU A 136 32.24 -7.40 5.12
#